data_AF-X6G0V6-F1
#
_entry.id   AF-X6G0V6-F1
#
_cell.length_a   1.000
_cell.length_b   1.000
_cell.length_c   1.000
_cell.angle_alpha   90.00
_cell.angle_beta   90.00
_cell.angle_gamma   90.00
#
_symmetry.space_group_name_H-M   'P 1'
#
loop_
_entity.id
_entity.type
_entity.pdbx_description
1 polymer ?
#
loop_
_entity_poly.entity_id
_entity_poly.type
_entity_poly.pdbx_seq_one_letter_code
_entity_poly.pdbx_strand_id
1 'polypeptide(L)'
;MEIENQRFMALEGTRTWASGTVHFAAECDQFLIDLSASATDFRALRQAFEVNRHCFLIAAFKLLEHAEWAVHVGALDAALTTELNAHAANIKRLRDLNEHKVEYFMGGGRRRALWNHEEDGGTADASSTINTRIGNLLDWRDVAQIAAKLSEALPN
;
A
#
# COMPACT_ATOMS: atom_id res chain seq x y z
N MET A 1 -8.81 8.15 27.78
CA MET A 1 -9.52 8.57 26.56
C MET A 1 -10.82 7.79 26.49
N GLU A 2 -11.95 8.48 26.44
CA GLU A 2 -13.29 7.87 26.40
C GLU A 2 -13.46 6.97 25.17
N ILE A 3 -14.23 5.89 25.32
CA ILE A 3 -14.40 4.87 24.27
C ILE A 3 -15.01 5.45 22.99
N GLU A 4 -15.90 6.44 23.11
CA GLU A 4 -16.50 7.14 21.98
C GLU A 4 -15.45 7.91 21.16
N ASN A 5 -14.52 8.59 21.84
CA ASN A 5 -13.41 9.28 21.18
C ASN A 5 -12.49 8.30 20.44
N GLN A 6 -12.26 7.10 21.01
CA GLN A 6 -11.48 6.05 20.33
C GLN A 6 -12.20 5.53 19.08
N ARG A 7 -13.52 5.28 19.17
CA ARG A 7 -14.33 4.84 18.03
C ARG A 7 -14.31 5.85 16.90
N PHE A 8 -14.52 7.13 17.22
CA PHE A 8 -14.45 8.22 16.26
C PHE A 8 -13.09 8.29 15.56
N MET A 9 -11.99 8.30 16.33
CA MET A 9 -10.65 8.38 15.74
C MET A 9 -10.26 7.16 14.91
N ALA A 10 -10.70 5.96 15.31
CA ALA A 10 -10.46 4.75 14.54
C ALA A 10 -11.20 4.78 13.20
N LEU A 11 -12.47 5.21 13.19
CA LEU A 11 -13.26 5.36 11.97
C LEU A 11 -12.73 6.46 11.05
N GLU A 12 -12.46 7.65 11.58
CA GLU A 12 -11.92 8.77 10.79
C GLU A 12 -10.53 8.44 10.23
N GLY A 13 -9.69 7.75 11.02
CA GLY A 13 -8.43 7.23 10.52
C GLY A 13 -8.64 6.22 9.39
N THR A 14 -9.56 5.27 9.55
CA THR A 14 -9.90 4.28 8.50
C THR A 14 -10.34 4.99 7.21
N ARG A 15 -11.24 5.97 7.31
CA ARG A 15 -11.74 6.78 6.19
C ARG A 15 -10.62 7.55 5.49
N THR A 16 -9.78 8.22 6.28
CA THR A 16 -8.65 9.02 5.78
C THR A 16 -7.66 8.16 5.02
N TRP A 17 -7.26 7.01 5.59
CA TRP A 17 -6.28 6.14 4.97
C TRP A 17 -6.85 5.31 3.81
N ALA A 18 -8.15 5.03 3.80
CA ALA A 18 -8.83 4.48 2.63
C ALA A 18 -8.76 5.45 1.44
N SER A 19 -9.12 6.72 1.68
CA SER A 19 -8.98 7.79 0.67
C SER A 19 -7.53 7.94 0.18
N GLY A 20 -6.56 7.96 1.09
CA GLY A 20 -5.14 8.01 0.74
C GLY A 20 -4.69 6.82 -0.10
N THR A 21 -5.15 5.60 0.22
CA THR A 21 -4.84 4.38 -0.54
C THR A 21 -5.36 4.47 -1.98
N VAL A 22 -6.60 4.94 -2.15
CA VAL A 22 -7.20 5.15 -3.48
C VAL A 22 -6.45 6.23 -4.25
N HIS A 23 -6.16 7.36 -3.61
CA HIS A 23 -5.46 8.48 -4.23
C HIS A 23 -4.08 8.08 -4.77
N PHE A 24 -3.22 7.47 -3.93
CA PHE A 24 -1.88 7.10 -4.37
C PHE A 24 -1.86 5.94 -5.37
N ALA A 25 -2.87 5.07 -5.39
CA ALA A 25 -3.03 4.10 -6.45
C ALA A 25 -3.36 4.76 -7.80
N ALA A 26 -4.22 5.78 -7.81
CA ALA A 26 -4.52 6.57 -9.01
C ALA A 26 -3.27 7.31 -9.53
N GLU A 27 -2.45 7.86 -8.62
CA GLU A 27 -1.16 8.47 -8.99
C GLU A 27 -0.17 7.44 -9.59
N CYS A 28 -0.19 6.18 -9.13
CA CYS A 28 0.58 5.10 -9.75
C CYS A 28 0.06 4.75 -11.16
N ASP A 29 -1.25 4.80 -11.36
CA ASP A 29 -1.87 4.59 -12.68
C ASP A 29 -1.54 5.73 -13.65
N GLN A 30 -1.50 6.97 -13.17
CA GLN A 30 -1.11 8.13 -13.99
C GLN A 30 0.29 7.96 -14.56
N PHE A 31 1.24 7.42 -13.79
CA PHE A 31 2.57 7.10 -14.30
C PHE A 31 2.54 6.11 -15.48
N LEU A 32 1.69 5.08 -15.43
CA LEU A 32 1.56 4.12 -16.54
C LEU A 32 1.02 4.79 -17.81
N ILE A 33 0.10 5.74 -17.65
CA ILE A 33 -0.46 6.53 -18.75
C ILE A 33 0.63 7.43 -19.34
N ASP A 34 1.34 8.19 -18.51
CA ASP A 34 2.37 9.14 -18.94
C ASP A 34 3.54 8.43 -19.65
N LEU A 35 3.92 7.24 -19.15
CA LEU A 35 4.93 6.40 -19.78
C LEU A 35 4.54 5.99 -21.21
N SER A 36 3.25 5.75 -21.45
CA SER A 36 2.73 5.34 -22.76
C SER A 36 2.61 6.50 -23.77
N ALA A 37 2.51 7.74 -23.30
CA ALA A 37 2.19 8.90 -24.14
C ALA A 37 3.43 9.55 -24.81
N SER A 38 4.56 9.65 -24.10
CA SER A 38 5.90 10.02 -24.60
C SER A 38 6.74 10.50 -23.41
N ALA A 39 7.80 9.77 -23.05
CA ALA A 39 8.63 10.09 -21.90
C ALA A 39 9.74 11.12 -22.23
N THR A 40 9.39 12.41 -22.32
CA THR A 40 10.39 13.48 -22.47
C THR A 40 11.25 13.66 -21.22
N ASP A 41 10.83 13.11 -20.07
CA ASP A 41 11.59 13.06 -18.82
C ASP A 41 11.30 11.76 -18.02
N PHE A 42 11.75 10.63 -18.57
CA PHE A 42 11.58 9.32 -17.94
C PHE A 42 12.12 9.26 -16.50
N ARG A 43 13.20 9.99 -16.21
CA ARG A 43 13.81 9.99 -14.88
C ARG A 43 12.91 10.65 -13.85
N ALA A 44 12.38 11.84 -14.14
CA ALA A 44 11.47 12.52 -13.24
C ALA A 44 10.18 11.71 -13.03
N LEU A 45 9.61 11.17 -14.11
CA LEU A 45 8.42 10.31 -14.03
C LEU A 45 8.66 9.08 -13.13
N ARG A 46 9.79 8.40 -13.30
CA ARG A 46 10.15 7.25 -12.48
C ARG A 46 10.32 7.62 -11.00
N GLN A 47 10.94 8.76 -10.70
CA GLN A 47 11.11 9.22 -9.31
C GLN A 47 9.75 9.53 -8.66
N ALA A 48 8.86 10.23 -9.38
CA ALA A 48 7.50 10.50 -8.91
C ALA A 48 6.74 9.19 -8.63
N PHE A 49 6.84 8.22 -9.56
CA PHE A 49 6.25 6.89 -9.37
C PHE A 49 6.79 6.17 -8.13
N GLU A 50 8.11 6.16 -7.92
CA GLU A 50 8.71 5.50 -6.75
C GLU A 50 8.21 6.12 -5.43
N VAL A 51 8.02 7.45 -5.39
CA VAL A 51 7.42 8.15 -4.25
C VAL A 51 5.94 7.78 -4.08
N ASN A 52 5.14 7.86 -5.15
CA ASN A 52 3.70 7.56 -5.10
C ASN A 52 3.45 6.12 -4.67
N ARG A 53 4.23 5.16 -5.17
CA ARG A 53 4.19 3.76 -4.75
C ARG A 53 4.55 3.59 -3.27
N HIS A 54 5.53 4.36 -2.77
CA HIS A 54 5.88 4.35 -1.36
C HIS A 54 4.74 4.89 -0.49
N CYS A 55 4.16 6.03 -0.86
CA CYS A 55 3.01 6.61 -0.20
C CYS A 55 1.79 5.68 -0.22
N PHE A 56 1.56 4.96 -1.32
CA PHE A 56 0.53 3.92 -1.42
C PHE A 56 0.73 2.81 -0.38
N LEU A 57 1.95 2.27 -0.25
CA LEU A 57 2.23 1.21 0.73
C LEU A 57 2.08 1.70 2.18
N ILE A 58 2.44 2.94 2.47
CA ILE A 58 2.20 3.57 3.78
C ILE A 58 0.70 3.71 4.03
N ALA A 59 -0.05 4.25 3.06
CA ALA A 59 -1.49 4.47 3.20
C ALA A 59 -2.23 3.15 3.39
N ALA A 60 -1.91 2.11 2.60
CA ALA A 60 -2.50 0.79 2.74
C ALA A 60 -2.17 0.14 4.09
N PHE A 61 -0.94 0.32 4.58
CA PHE A 61 -0.55 -0.16 5.91
C PHE A 61 -1.31 0.56 7.02
N LYS A 62 -1.45 1.89 6.93
CA LYS A 62 -2.21 2.68 7.91
C LYS A 62 -3.70 2.39 7.87
N LEU A 63 -4.25 2.10 6.69
CA LEU A 63 -5.62 1.61 6.55
C LEU A 63 -5.83 0.31 7.32
N LEU A 64 -4.91 -0.65 7.22
CA LEU A 64 -4.95 -1.89 8.02
C LEU A 64 -4.95 -1.58 9.53
N GLU A 65 -4.03 -0.75 10.00
CA GLU A 65 -3.91 -0.42 11.44
C GLU A 65 -5.19 0.21 11.99
N HIS A 66 -5.76 1.18 11.28
CA HIS A 66 -6.96 1.87 11.72
C HIS A 66 -8.22 1.01 11.58
N ALA A 67 -8.32 0.19 10.53
CA ALA A 67 -9.44 -0.73 10.35
C ALA A 67 -9.44 -1.82 11.43
N GLU A 68 -8.27 -2.39 11.75
CA GLU A 68 -8.09 -3.34 12.85
C GLU A 68 -8.45 -2.69 14.20
N TRP A 69 -8.00 -1.46 14.43
CA TRP A 69 -8.37 -0.71 15.62
C TRP A 69 -9.88 -0.44 15.69
N ALA A 70 -10.52 -0.06 14.59
CA ALA A 70 -11.95 0.20 14.52
C ALA A 70 -12.78 -1.06 14.84
N VAL A 71 -12.34 -2.22 14.35
CA VAL A 71 -12.93 -3.52 14.73
C VAL A 71 -12.74 -3.78 16.23
N HIS A 72 -11.54 -3.57 16.76
CA HIS A 72 -11.24 -3.82 18.17
C HIS A 72 -12.08 -2.98 19.14
N VAL A 73 -12.35 -1.71 18.82
CA VAL A 73 -13.19 -0.82 19.65
C VAL A 73 -14.69 -0.95 19.36
N GLY A 74 -15.09 -1.88 18.49
CA GLY A 74 -16.47 -2.14 18.11
C GLY A 74 -17.10 -1.01 17.28
N ALA A 75 -16.29 -0.27 16.52
CA ALA A 75 -16.75 0.77 15.59
C ALA A 75 -17.00 0.23 14.17
N LEU A 76 -16.44 -0.93 13.84
CA LEU A 76 -16.54 -1.55 12.51
C LEU A 76 -16.77 -3.06 12.64
N ASP A 77 -17.58 -3.64 11.74
CA ASP A 77 -17.73 -5.10 11.64
C ASP A 77 -16.47 -5.71 11.04
N ALA A 78 -15.93 -6.76 11.68
CA ALA A 78 -14.78 -7.51 11.17
C ALA A 78 -15.00 -8.03 9.74
N ALA A 79 -16.24 -8.38 9.38
CA ALA A 79 -16.60 -8.84 8.03
C ALA A 79 -16.20 -7.83 6.94
N LEU A 80 -16.34 -6.53 7.22
CA LEU A 80 -16.02 -5.45 6.28
C LEU A 80 -14.52 -5.35 5.97
N THR A 81 -13.67 -5.91 6.82
CA THR A 81 -12.20 -5.85 6.65
C THR A 81 -11.61 -7.14 6.09
N THR A 82 -12.44 -8.16 5.81
CA THR A 82 -11.96 -9.49 5.40
C THR A 82 -11.15 -9.46 4.10
N GLU A 83 -11.66 -8.79 3.06
CA GLU A 83 -10.94 -8.64 1.78
C GLU A 83 -9.61 -7.91 1.97
N LEU A 84 -9.61 -6.82 2.74
CA LEU A 84 -8.39 -6.06 3.04
C LEU A 84 -7.35 -6.91 3.81
N ASN A 85 -7.81 -7.67 4.81
CA ASN A 85 -6.95 -8.51 5.64
C ASN A 85 -6.29 -9.65 4.86
N ALA A 86 -6.89 -10.12 3.76
CA ALA A 86 -6.27 -11.10 2.87
C ALA A 86 -4.92 -10.60 2.28
N HIS A 87 -4.75 -9.28 2.16
CA HIS A 87 -3.53 -8.65 1.66
C HIS A 87 -2.57 -8.19 2.77
N ALA A 88 -2.94 -8.32 4.04
CA ALA A 88 -2.21 -7.72 5.17
C ALA A 88 -0.73 -8.15 5.24
N ALA A 89 -0.45 -9.44 4.99
CA ALA A 89 0.91 -9.96 5.00
C ALA A 89 1.78 -9.32 3.91
N ASN A 90 1.23 -9.16 2.71
CA ASN A 90 1.94 -8.58 1.56
C ASN A 90 2.13 -7.07 1.74
N ILE A 91 1.11 -6.35 2.21
CA ILE A 91 1.20 -4.91 2.52
C ILE A 91 2.28 -4.65 3.57
N LYS A 92 2.25 -5.36 4.71
CA LYS A 92 3.26 -5.23 5.78
C LYS A 92 4.67 -5.52 5.26
N ARG A 93 4.82 -6.62 4.52
CA ARG A 93 6.10 -7.02 3.93
C ARG A 93 6.65 -5.96 2.98
N LEU A 94 5.84 -5.49 2.03
CA LEU A 94 6.30 -4.54 1.02
C LEU A 94 6.56 -3.16 1.61
N ARG A 95 5.76 -2.70 2.58
CA ARG A 95 6.02 -1.46 3.32
C ARG A 95 7.37 -1.52 4.04
N ASP A 96 7.62 -2.57 4.81
CA ASP A 96 8.90 -2.77 5.53
C ASP A 96 10.09 -2.82 4.54
N LEU A 97 9.95 -3.52 3.42
CA LEU A 97 11.01 -3.61 2.41
C LEU A 97 11.28 -2.25 1.75
N ASN A 98 10.25 -1.44 1.52
CA ASN A 98 10.38 -0.15 0.84
C ASN A 98 10.89 0.96 1.78
N GLU A 99 10.55 0.95 3.07
CA GLU A 99 11.12 1.86 4.09
C GLU A 99 12.61 1.61 4.32
N HIS A 100 13.03 0.34 4.30
CA HIS A 100 14.43 -0.05 4.53
C HIS A 100 15.20 -0.32 3.23
N LYS A 101 14.72 0.18 2.08
CA LYS A 101 15.31 -0.06 0.75
C LYS A 101 16.82 0.22 0.71
N VAL A 102 17.25 1.35 1.30
CA VAL A 102 18.68 1.73 1.36
C VAL A 102 19.48 0.75 2.21
N GLU A 103 18.96 0.35 3.38
CA GLU A 103 19.63 -0.62 4.26
C GLU A 103 19.79 -1.99 3.58
N TYR A 104 18.75 -2.44 2.85
CA TYR A 104 18.80 -3.69 2.10
C TYR A 104 19.76 -3.63 0.90
N PHE A 105 19.82 -2.51 0.18
CA PHE A 105 20.81 -2.28 -0.88
C PHE A 105 22.26 -2.35 -0.37
N MET A 106 22.51 -1.92 0.87
CA MET A 106 23.82 -2.00 1.52
C MET A 106 24.10 -3.37 2.16
N GLY A 107 23.24 -4.38 1.97
CA GLY A 107 23.39 -5.73 2.54
C GLY A 107 22.98 -5.85 4.02
N GLY A 108 22.38 -4.80 4.59
CA GLY A 108 21.80 -4.77 5.92
C GLY A 108 20.33 -5.21 5.97
N GLY A 109 19.62 -4.78 7.01
CA GLY A 109 18.19 -5.05 7.20
C GLY A 109 17.86 -6.46 7.72
N ARG A 110 16.69 -6.61 8.36
CA ARG A 110 16.29 -7.86 9.05
C ARG A 110 16.03 -9.03 8.10
N ARG A 111 15.71 -8.76 6.83
CA ARG A 111 15.32 -9.77 5.82
C ARG A 111 16.09 -9.64 4.49
N ARG A 112 17.42 -9.45 4.55
CA ARG A 112 18.27 -9.26 3.35
C ARG A 112 18.10 -10.31 2.25
N ALA A 113 17.84 -11.57 2.63
CA ALA A 113 17.65 -12.68 1.69
C ALA A 113 16.36 -12.57 0.87
N LEU A 114 15.43 -11.72 1.28
CA LEU A 114 14.17 -11.45 0.57
C LEU A 114 14.25 -10.21 -0.30
N TRP A 115 15.39 -9.48 -0.29
CA TRP A 115 15.56 -8.25 -1.06
C TRP A 115 15.70 -8.53 -2.55
N ASN A 116 16.55 -9.49 -2.91
CA ASN A 116 16.74 -9.94 -4.29
C ASN A 116 16.06 -11.30 -4.45
N HIS A 117 15.25 -11.46 -5.49
CA HIS A 117 14.69 -12.75 -5.88
C HIS A 117 15.03 -13.02 -7.35
N GLU A 118 15.20 -14.30 -7.68
CA GLU A 118 15.37 -14.74 -9.06
C GLU A 118 14.00 -14.91 -9.70
N GLU A 119 13.76 -14.21 -10.81
CA GLU A 119 12.55 -14.35 -11.62
C GLU A 119 12.95 -14.35 -13.10
N ASP A 120 12.50 -15.36 -13.86
CA ASP A 120 12.72 -15.52 -15.31
C ASP A 120 14.16 -15.28 -15.82
N GLY A 121 15.15 -15.78 -15.07
CA GLY A 121 16.57 -15.68 -15.46
C GLY A 121 17.24 -14.35 -15.15
N GLY A 122 16.57 -13.46 -14.41
CA GLY A 122 17.12 -12.20 -13.89
C GLY A 122 16.98 -12.08 -12.36
N THR A 123 17.74 -11.17 -11.77
CA THR A 123 17.59 -10.80 -10.36
C THR A 123 16.73 -9.54 -10.27
N ALA A 124 15.56 -9.64 -9.62
CA ALA A 124 14.68 -8.51 -9.35
C ALA A 124 14.71 -8.15 -7.87
N ASP A 125 14.67 -6.86 -7.55
CA ASP A 125 14.48 -6.44 -6.16
C ASP A 125 13.01 -6.58 -5.74
N ALA A 126 12.75 -6.77 -4.46
CA ALA A 126 11.40 -6.99 -3.92
C ALA A 126 10.49 -5.76 -3.98
N SER A 127 11.04 -4.62 -4.41
CA SER A 127 10.29 -3.41 -4.73
C SER A 127 10.06 -3.26 -6.24
N SER A 128 10.51 -4.20 -7.07
CA SER A 128 10.27 -4.16 -8.51
C SER A 128 8.77 -4.06 -8.82
N THR A 129 8.43 -3.44 -9.94
CA THR A 129 7.04 -3.28 -10.35
C THR A 129 6.89 -3.71 -11.78
N ILE A 130 5.91 -4.59 -12.03
CA ILE A 130 5.50 -5.01 -13.36
C ILE A 130 4.01 -4.68 -13.49
N ASN A 131 3.66 -3.81 -14.44
CA ASN A 131 2.32 -3.25 -14.59
C ASN A 131 1.83 -2.65 -13.26
N THR A 132 0.80 -3.23 -12.66
CA THR A 132 0.17 -2.81 -11.40
C THR A 132 0.66 -3.57 -10.18
N ARG A 133 1.55 -4.56 -10.37
CA ARG A 133 2.02 -5.46 -9.31
C ARG A 133 3.34 -5.01 -8.73
N ILE A 134 3.35 -4.82 -7.42
CA ILE A 134 4.52 -4.51 -6.61
C ILE A 134 5.11 -5.82 -6.06
N GLY A 135 6.38 -6.09 -6.40
CA GLY A 135 7.14 -7.26 -5.97
C GLY A 135 6.49 -8.59 -6.32
N ASN A 136 5.63 -8.63 -7.35
CA ASN A 136 4.76 -9.74 -7.73
C ASN A 136 3.82 -10.26 -6.60
N LEU A 137 3.61 -9.47 -5.54
CA LEU A 137 2.85 -9.87 -4.35
C LEU A 137 1.56 -9.08 -4.16
N LEU A 138 1.52 -7.83 -4.62
CA LEU A 138 0.43 -6.91 -4.33
C LEU A 138 0.08 -6.11 -5.59
N ASP A 139 -1.18 -6.18 -6.01
CA ASP A 139 -1.72 -5.32 -7.06
C ASP A 139 -2.33 -4.06 -6.42
N TRP A 140 -1.83 -2.88 -6.77
CA TRP A 140 -2.35 -1.64 -6.15
C TRP A 140 -3.78 -1.33 -6.54
N ARG A 141 -4.25 -1.74 -7.74
CA ARG A 141 -5.62 -1.48 -8.18
C ARG A 141 -6.61 -2.31 -7.39
N ASP A 142 -6.28 -3.55 -7.12
CA ASP A 142 -7.10 -4.48 -6.34
C ASP A 142 -7.28 -3.96 -4.91
N VAL A 143 -6.18 -3.56 -4.26
CA VAL A 143 -6.20 -2.95 -2.92
C VAL A 143 -6.95 -1.62 -2.92
N ALA A 144 -6.77 -0.77 -3.94
CA ALA A 144 -7.50 0.48 -4.05
C ALA A 144 -9.02 0.26 -4.19
N GLN A 145 -9.43 -0.75 -4.97
CA GLN A 145 -10.84 -1.12 -5.08
C GLN A 145 -11.41 -1.59 -3.75
N ILE A 146 -10.67 -2.41 -3.00
CA ILE A 146 -11.06 -2.84 -1.65
C ILE A 146 -11.17 -1.64 -0.70
N ALA A 147 -10.19 -0.73 -0.74
CA ALA A 147 -10.20 0.48 0.08
C ALA A 147 -11.40 1.39 -0.24
N ALA A 148 -11.74 1.56 -1.52
CA ALA A 148 -12.90 2.33 -1.96
C ALA A 148 -14.21 1.72 -1.42
N LYS A 149 -14.41 0.40 -1.61
CA LYS A 149 -15.58 -0.32 -1.07
C LYS A 149 -15.68 -0.19 0.46
N LEU A 150 -14.56 -0.34 1.17
CA LEU A 150 -14.52 -0.19 2.61
C LEU A 150 -14.92 1.24 3.02
N SER A 151 -14.37 2.26 2.36
CA SER A 151 -14.70 3.67 2.61
C SER A 151 -16.19 3.96 2.45
N GLU A 152 -16.81 3.41 1.40
CA GLU A 152 -18.26 3.54 1.15
C GLU A 152 -19.12 2.81 2.20
N ALA A 153 -18.59 1.73 2.79
CA ALA A 153 -19.27 0.94 3.81
C ALA A 153 -19.09 1.48 5.24
N LEU A 154 -18.27 2.52 5.45
CA LEU A 154 -18.05 3.09 6.77
C LEU A 154 -19.32 3.78 7.28
N PRO A 155 -19.66 3.62 8.58
CA PRO A 155 -20.76 4.36 9.18
C PRO A 155 -20.50 5.88 9.13
N ASN A 156 -21.59 6.64 8.96
CA ASN A 156 -21.59 8.10 9.02
C ASN A 156 -21.49 8.64 10.44
#